data_AF-A0A2V1N1Y1-F1
#
_entry.id   AF-A0A2V1N1Y1-F1
#
_cell.length_a   1.000
_cell.length_b   1.000
_cell.length_c   1.000
_cell.angle_alpha   90.00
_cell.angle_beta   90.00
_cell.angle_gamma   90.00
#
_symmetry.space_group_name_H-M   'P 1'
#
loop_
_entity.id
_entity.type
_entity.pdbx_description
1 polymer ?
#
loop_
_entity_poly.entity_id
_entity_poly.type
_entity_poly.pdbx_seq_one_letter_code
_entity_poly.pdbx_strand_id
1 'polypeptide(L)'
;MAENYDKREDETLDRISNTLSKLDTTLGKEDTDVDKDYRTRAWFEEHRAIHEIKKALHEVGKYDDYDEDAYNQFVKDYDKAVQDFDN
;
A
#
# COMPACT_ATOMS: atom_id res chain seq x y z
N MET A 1 -28.04 13.97 -8.78
CA MET A 1 -27.48 12.86 -7.99
C MET A 1 -26.19 12.29 -8.58
N ALA A 2 -25.87 12.49 -9.88
CA ALA A 2 -24.61 12.05 -10.49
C ALA A 2 -23.35 12.80 -9.98
N GLU A 3 -23.44 14.11 -9.73
CA GLU A 3 -22.28 14.93 -9.31
C GLU A 3 -21.57 14.48 -8.03
N ASN A 4 -22.25 13.79 -7.11
CA ASN A 4 -21.64 13.31 -5.87
C ASN A 4 -20.84 12.01 -6.09
N TYR A 5 -21.20 11.23 -7.11
CA TYR A 5 -20.53 9.97 -7.43
C TYR A 5 -19.24 10.26 -8.20
N ASP A 6 -19.32 11.14 -9.21
CA ASP A 6 -18.16 11.56 -10.00
C ASP A 6 -17.07 12.18 -9.12
N LYS A 7 -17.46 13.01 -8.14
CA LYS A 7 -16.52 13.62 -7.20
C LYS A 7 -15.80 12.60 -6.31
N ARG A 8 -16.48 11.51 -5.90
CA ARG A 8 -15.89 10.44 -5.08
C ARG A 8 -14.94 9.56 -5.90
N GLU A 9 -15.25 9.33 -7.17
CA GLU A 9 -14.34 8.65 -8.11
C GLU A 9 -13.07 9.48 -8.34
N ASP A 10 -13.19 10.79 -8.59
CA ASP A 10 -12.03 11.67 -8.77
C ASP A 10 -11.16 11.74 -7.51
N GLU A 11 -11.74 11.91 -6.32
CA GLU A 11 -10.98 11.87 -5.05
C GLU A 11 -10.28 10.52 -4.82
N THR A 12 -10.85 9.44 -5.34
CA THR A 12 -10.26 8.09 -5.26
C THR A 12 -9.12 7.91 -6.25
N LEU A 13 -9.25 8.43 -7.46
CA LEU A 13 -8.17 8.48 -8.44
C LEU A 13 -6.99 9.31 -7.93
N ASP A 14 -7.25 10.43 -7.26
CA ASP A 14 -6.22 11.24 -6.59
C ASP A 14 -5.52 10.45 -5.48
N ARG A 15 -6.25 9.66 -4.69
CA ARG A 15 -5.64 8.79 -3.66
C ARG A 15 -4.77 7.70 -4.28
N ILE A 16 -5.24 7.03 -5.34
CA ILE A 16 -4.46 6.02 -6.06
C ILE A 16 -3.19 6.66 -6.64
N SER A 17 -3.30 7.83 -7.28
CA SER A 17 -2.16 8.57 -7.82
C SER A 17 -1.14 8.95 -6.75
N ASN A 18 -1.61 9.40 -5.58
CA ASN A 18 -0.74 9.70 -4.44
C ASN A 18 -0.05 8.44 -3.87
N THR A 19 -0.77 7.33 -3.73
CA THR A 19 -0.19 6.07 -3.26
C THR A 19 0.85 5.53 -4.26
N LEU A 20 0.59 5.61 -5.56
CA LEU A 20 1.56 5.26 -6.60
C LEU A 20 2.78 6.18 -6.58
N SER A 21 2.60 7.50 -6.42
CA SER A 21 3.71 8.46 -6.33
C SER A 21 4.59 8.21 -5.10
N LYS A 22 3.98 7.84 -3.97
CA LYS A 22 4.72 7.43 -2.77
C LYS A 22 5.50 6.14 -3.01
N LEU A 23 4.88 5.14 -3.63
CA LEU A 23 5.56 3.89 -3.96
C LEU A 23 6.76 4.13 -4.88
N ASP A 24 6.58 4.91 -5.95
CA ASP A 24 7.63 5.27 -6.90
C ASP A 24 8.75 6.09 -6.23
N THR A 25 8.41 6.97 -5.28
CA THR A 25 9.40 7.71 -4.49
C THR A 25 10.17 6.81 -3.53
N THR A 26 9.48 5.86 -2.87
CA THR A 26 10.10 4.92 -1.94
C THR A 26 11.05 4.00 -2.68
N LEU A 27 10.59 3.37 -3.77
CA LEU A 27 11.41 2.48 -4.61
C LEU A 27 12.50 3.24 -5.40
N GLY A 28 12.23 4.47 -5.82
CA GLY A 28 13.13 5.30 -6.63
C GLY A 28 14.23 6.01 -5.83
N LYS A 29 14.12 6.11 -4.50
CA LYS A 29 15.19 6.65 -3.64
C LYS A 29 16.42 5.74 -3.54
N GLU A 30 16.41 4.60 -4.22
CA GLU A 30 17.12 3.43 -3.73
C GLU A 30 17.92 2.68 -4.82
N ASP A 31 18.88 3.37 -5.45
CA ASP A 31 19.89 2.76 -6.34
C ASP A 31 21.30 2.73 -5.69
N THR A 32 21.42 2.82 -4.35
CA THR A 32 22.74 3.00 -3.71
C THR A 32 23.11 2.09 -2.53
N ASP A 33 22.20 1.31 -1.93
CA ASP A 33 22.61 0.33 -0.91
C ASP A 33 21.71 -0.92 -0.90
N VAL A 34 22.26 -2.03 -1.38
CA VAL A 34 21.53 -3.29 -1.66
C VAL A 34 21.54 -4.22 -0.45
N ASP A 35 21.21 -3.70 0.72
CA ASP A 35 21.21 -4.51 1.95
C ASP A 35 19.99 -5.45 2.01
N LYS A 36 20.11 -6.55 2.76
CA LYS A 36 19.04 -7.56 2.82
C LYS A 36 17.80 -7.06 3.59
N ASP A 37 18.03 -6.24 4.60
CA ASP A 37 16.97 -5.56 5.38
C ASP A 37 16.19 -4.58 4.50
N TYR A 38 16.90 -3.91 3.59
CA TYR A 38 16.36 -2.98 2.64
C TYR A 38 15.35 -3.64 1.67
N ARG A 39 15.67 -4.83 1.11
CA ARG A 39 14.72 -5.54 0.22
C ARG A 39 13.44 -5.93 0.93
N THR A 40 13.53 -6.28 2.22
CA THR A 40 12.39 -6.64 3.06
C THR A 40 11.48 -5.43 3.30
N ARG A 41 12.04 -4.24 3.53
CA ARG A 41 11.29 -2.98 3.67
C ARG A 41 10.66 -2.51 2.36
N ALA A 42 11.40 -2.54 1.25
CA ALA A 42 10.87 -2.20 -0.07
C ALA A 42 9.69 -3.10 -0.43
N TRP A 43 9.84 -4.41 -0.24
CA TRP A 43 8.77 -5.40 -0.45
C TRP A 43 7.54 -5.12 0.43
N PHE A 44 7.73 -4.71 1.69
CA PHE A 44 6.61 -4.34 2.57
C PHE A 44 5.88 -3.09 2.10
N GLU A 45 6.62 -2.04 1.70
CA GLU A 45 6.03 -0.80 1.19
C GLU A 45 5.28 -1.02 -0.14
N GLU A 46 5.75 -1.93 -1.00
CA GLU A 46 4.98 -2.40 -2.17
C GLU A 46 3.64 -3.02 -1.78
N HIS A 47 3.67 -3.97 -0.83
CA HIS A 47 2.45 -4.69 -0.40
C HIS A 47 1.46 -3.75 0.31
N ARG A 48 1.98 -2.78 1.08
CA ARG A 48 1.20 -1.72 1.69
C ARG A 48 0.56 -0.80 0.65
N ALA A 49 1.31 -0.35 -0.36
CA ALA A 49 0.77 0.50 -1.41
C ALA A 49 -0.35 -0.22 -2.20
N ILE A 50 -0.16 -1.50 -2.51
CA ILE A 50 -1.20 -2.34 -3.14
C ILE A 50 -2.44 -2.42 -2.25
N HIS A 51 -2.28 -2.59 -0.94
CA HIS A 51 -3.41 -2.62 0.00
C HIS A 51 -4.16 -1.28 0.04
N GLU A 52 -3.44 -0.15 0.12
CA GLU A 52 -4.04 1.19 0.11
C GLU A 52 -4.84 1.44 -1.17
N ILE A 53 -4.35 0.99 -2.33
CA ILE A 53 -5.08 1.06 -3.61
C ILE A 53 -6.35 0.20 -3.56
N LYS A 54 -6.27 -1.04 -3.05
CA LYS A 54 -7.44 -1.93 -2.91
C LYS A 54 -8.49 -1.32 -1.98
N LYS A 55 -8.06 -0.70 -0.87
CA LYS A 55 -8.94 0.02 0.06
C LYS A 55 -9.63 1.19 -0.62
N ALA A 56 -8.88 2.03 -1.34
CA ALA A 56 -9.44 3.17 -2.06
C ALA A 56 -10.47 2.73 -3.11
N LEU A 57 -10.22 1.63 -3.83
CA LEU A 57 -11.18 1.07 -4.79
C LEU A 57 -12.42 0.43 -4.12
N HIS A 58 -12.26 -0.17 -2.93
CA HIS A 58 -13.38 -0.70 -2.16
C HIS A 58 -14.31 0.42 -1.66
N GLU A 59 -13.75 1.54 -1.21
CA GLU A 59 -14.50 2.70 -0.72
C GLU A 59 -15.44 3.30 -1.78
N VAL A 60 -15.13 3.13 -3.08
CA VAL A 60 -16.00 3.55 -4.20
C VAL A 60 -16.83 2.41 -4.81
N GLY A 61 -16.80 1.22 -4.22
CA GLY A 61 -17.54 0.05 -4.70
C GLY A 61 -17.02 -0.51 -6.03
N LYS A 62 -15.73 -0.33 -6.33
CA LYS A 62 -15.06 -0.87 -7.52
C LYS A 62 -14.22 -2.12 -7.22
N TYR A 63 -14.10 -2.50 -5.95
CA TYR A 63 -13.34 -3.66 -5.50
C TYR A 63 -13.99 -4.29 -4.28
N ASP A 64 -14.72 -5.41 -4.46
CA ASP A 64 -15.49 -6.03 -3.38
C ASP A 64 -14.67 -7.00 -2.52
N ASP A 65 -13.57 -7.56 -3.05
CA ASP A 65 -12.70 -8.54 -2.37
C ASP A 65 -11.67 -7.89 -1.44
N TYR A 66 -12.01 -6.74 -0.85
CA TYR A 66 -11.14 -6.08 0.13
C TYR A 66 -11.20 -6.80 1.48
N ASP A 67 -10.05 -7.29 1.92
CA ASP A 67 -9.89 -7.97 3.20
C ASP A 67 -8.91 -7.20 4.08
N GLU A 68 -9.45 -6.45 5.04
CA GLU A 68 -8.67 -5.69 6.02
C GLU A 68 -8.01 -6.61 7.05
N ASP A 69 -8.65 -7.75 7.37
CA ASP A 69 -8.14 -8.70 8.36
C ASP A 69 -6.91 -9.45 7.82
N ALA A 70 -6.92 -9.83 6.54
CA ALA A 70 -5.76 -10.41 5.87
C ALA A 70 -4.56 -9.46 5.85
N TYR A 71 -4.80 -8.16 5.65
CA TYR A 71 -3.72 -7.16 5.71
C TYR A 71 -3.22 -6.92 7.13
N ASN A 72 -4.11 -6.86 8.12
CA ASN A 72 -3.72 -6.75 9.52
C ASN A 72 -2.87 -7.94 9.98
N GLN A 73 -3.19 -9.14 9.49
CA GLN A 73 -2.39 -10.33 9.75
C GLN A 73 -1.02 -10.24 9.06
N PHE A 74 -0.98 -9.82 7.80
CA PHE A 74 0.26 -9.56 7.05
C PHE A 74 1.20 -8.57 7.77
N VAL A 75 0.68 -7.44 8.27
CA VAL A 75 1.48 -6.44 8.99
C VAL A 75 2.04 -7.03 10.29
N LYS A 76 1.24 -7.79 11.04
CA LYS A 76 1.71 -8.46 12.26
C LYS A 76 2.82 -9.47 11.99
N ASP A 77 2.68 -10.25 10.92
CA ASP A 77 3.67 -11.25 10.54
C ASP A 77 4.98 -10.59 10.07
N TYR A 78 4.87 -9.46 9.35
CA TYR A 78 6.02 -8.64 8.98
C TYR A 78 6.73 -8.03 10.20
N ASP A 79 5.99 -7.36 11.09
CA ASP A 79 6.56 -6.76 12.31
C ASP A 79 7.28 -7.79 13.17
N LYS A 80 6.71 -9.00 13.27
CA LYS A 80 7.34 -10.11 13.97
C LYS A 80 8.63 -10.56 13.27
N ALA A 81 8.62 -10.70 11.95
CA ALA A 81 9.79 -11.10 11.20
C ALA A 81 10.93 -10.09 11.34
N VAL A 82 10.65 -8.78 11.28
CA VAL A 82 11.64 -7.72 11.48
C VAL A 82 12.23 -7.78 12.90
N GLN A 83 11.40 -7.95 13.94
CA GLN A 83 11.87 -8.08 15.32
C GLN A 83 12.73 -9.32 15.58
N ASP A 84 12.47 -10.42 14.88
CA ASP A 84 13.27 -11.64 14.95
C ASP A 84 14.62 -11.51 14.21
N PHE A 85 14.76 -10.57 13.26
CA PHE A 85 16.04 -10.28 12.57
C PHE A 85 16.97 -9.36 13.37
N ASP A 86 16.42 -8.51 14.24
CA ASP A 86 17.18 -7.55 15.06
C ASP A 86 17.67 -8.13 16.42
N ASN A 87 17.24 -9.35 16.80
CA ASN A 87 17.68 -10.08 18.01
C ASN A 87 18.76 -11.13 17.73
#